data_AF-A0A4Q3URP4-F1
#
_entry.id   AF-A0A4Q3URP4-F1
#
_cell.length_a   1.000
_cell.length_b   1.000
_cell.length_c   1.000
_cell.angle_alpha   90.00
_cell.angle_beta   90.00
_cell.angle_gamma   90.00
#
_symmetry.space_group_name_H-M   'P 1'
#
loop_
_entity.id
_entity.type
_entity.pdbx_description
1 polymer ?
#
loop_
_entity_poly.entity_id
_entity_poly.type
_entity_poly.pdbx_seq_one_letter_code
_entity_poly.pdbx_strand_id
1 'polypeptide(L)'
;MEQDLIKEGKYKYSEFGEGTPIVVLHGLMGGLSNFEGVADYFPLHGYKVVMPELPLYTQNILKTNVKAFARWVKDFITYKGFDRVILLGNSLGGHIALYHAKMYPEKMSGLILTGSSGLYESAMGDSYPRRGDKDYIQKKAEEVFYDPKIATAELVDE
;
A
#
# COMPACT_ATOMS: atom_id res chain seq x y z
N MET A 1 -10.59 5.08 10.71
CA MET A 1 -10.17 3.67 10.54
C MET A 1 -9.59 2.95 11.74
N GLU A 2 -9.06 3.61 12.79
CA GLU A 2 -8.50 2.87 13.95
C GLU A 2 -9.56 2.05 14.70
N GLN A 3 -10.85 2.39 14.54
CA GLN A 3 -11.99 1.67 15.12
C GLN A 3 -12.38 0.39 14.35
N ASP A 4 -11.83 0.14 13.16
CA ASP A 4 -12.15 -1.01 12.30
C ASP A 4 -11.01 -2.05 12.26
N LEU A 5 -10.10 -1.99 13.24
CA LEU A 5 -8.94 -2.87 13.29
C LEU A 5 -9.30 -4.22 13.92
N ILE A 6 -9.25 -5.26 13.10
CA ILE A 6 -9.43 -6.66 13.50
C ILE A 6 -8.06 -7.23 13.87
N LYS A 7 -7.99 -7.98 14.98
CA LYS A 7 -6.79 -8.71 15.40
C LYS A 7 -7.10 -10.20 15.56
N GLU A 8 -6.51 -11.02 14.70
CA GLU A 8 -6.68 -12.47 14.73
C GLU A 8 -5.33 -13.18 14.60
N GLY A 9 -4.97 -13.92 15.65
CA GLY A 9 -3.65 -14.55 15.74
C GLY A 9 -2.52 -13.52 15.62
N LYS A 10 -1.67 -13.68 14.59
CA LYS A 10 -0.55 -12.78 14.31
C LYS A 10 -0.92 -11.63 13.35
N TYR A 11 -2.13 -11.61 12.81
CA TYR A 11 -2.57 -10.65 11.81
C TYR A 11 -3.36 -9.54 12.46
N LYS A 12 -3.10 -8.31 12.00
CA LYS A 12 -3.93 -7.14 12.25
C LYS A 12 -4.30 -6.55 10.91
N TYR A 13 -5.57 -6.24 10.71
CA TYR A 13 -6.07 -5.78 9.42
C TYR A 13 -7.44 -5.13 9.58
N SER A 14 -7.88 -4.39 8.58
CA SER A 14 -9.25 -3.87 8.49
C SER A 14 -9.95 -4.46 7.28
N GLU A 15 -11.27 -4.64 7.35
CA GLU A 15 -12.09 -5.18 6.26
C GLU A 15 -13.33 -4.34 6.01
N PHE A 16 -13.64 -4.14 4.73
CA PHE A 16 -14.79 -3.37 4.28
C PHE A 16 -15.45 -4.07 3.09
N GLY A 17 -16.77 -4.21 3.14
CA GLY A 17 -17.54 -4.84 2.07
C GLY A 17 -17.40 -6.35 1.96
N GLU A 18 -18.01 -6.87 0.91
CA GLU A 18 -18.04 -8.29 0.55
C GLU A 18 -17.87 -8.44 -0.97
N GLY A 19 -17.47 -9.64 -1.42
CA GLY A 19 -17.26 -9.94 -2.83
C GLY A 19 -15.80 -10.13 -3.20
N THR A 20 -15.36 -9.58 -4.34
CA THR A 20 -14.02 -9.85 -4.88
C THR A 20 -12.94 -9.20 -4.01
N PRO A 21 -11.97 -9.96 -3.45
CA PRO A 21 -11.01 -9.40 -2.49
C PRO A 21 -9.95 -8.51 -3.16
N ILE A 22 -9.83 -7.28 -2.67
CA ILE A 22 -8.74 -6.34 -2.92
C ILE A 22 -7.91 -6.26 -1.63
N VAL A 23 -6.67 -6.75 -1.68
CA VAL A 23 -5.73 -6.62 -0.56
C VAL A 23 -4.84 -5.42 -0.80
N VAL A 24 -4.92 -4.44 0.10
CA VAL A 24 -4.19 -3.17 0.01
C VAL A 24 -2.89 -3.24 0.81
N LEU A 25 -1.77 -3.01 0.15
CA LEU A 25 -0.42 -3.06 0.73
C LEU A 25 0.14 -1.65 0.85
N HIS A 26 0.31 -1.18 2.09
CA HIS A 26 0.85 0.13 2.41
C HIS A 26 2.39 0.20 2.28
N GLY A 27 2.91 1.42 2.19
CA GLY A 27 4.34 1.71 2.19
C GLY A 27 4.97 1.82 3.59
N LEU A 28 6.23 2.29 3.64
CA LEU A 28 6.83 2.79 4.88
C LEU A 28 6.16 4.10 5.27
N MET A 29 5.94 4.33 6.57
CA MET A 29 5.30 5.55 7.12
C MET A 29 3.88 5.84 6.61
N GLY A 30 3.30 4.98 5.76
CA GLY A 30 1.91 5.10 5.32
C GLY A 30 0.96 4.59 6.41
N GLY A 31 0.07 5.46 6.86
CA GLY A 31 -1.10 5.06 7.64
C GLY A 31 -2.13 4.37 6.74
N LEU A 32 -3.02 3.56 7.34
CA LEU A 32 -4.17 3.03 6.61
C LEU A 32 -5.05 4.16 6.07
N SER A 33 -5.04 5.36 6.71
CA SER A 33 -5.76 6.59 6.35
C SER A 33 -5.63 6.97 4.88
N ASN A 34 -4.49 6.65 4.27
CA ASN A 34 -4.21 6.94 2.87
C ASN A 34 -5.17 6.21 1.90
N PHE A 35 -5.93 5.24 2.39
CA PHE A 35 -6.80 4.38 1.60
C PHE A 35 -8.28 4.48 1.99
N GLU A 36 -8.71 5.50 2.73
CA GLU A 36 -10.14 5.70 3.08
C GLU A 36 -11.02 5.73 1.84
N GLY A 37 -10.63 6.48 0.81
CA GLY A 37 -11.39 6.50 -0.45
C GLY A 37 -11.49 5.14 -1.15
N VAL A 38 -10.50 4.26 -0.97
CA VAL A 38 -10.56 2.87 -1.48
C VAL A 38 -11.54 2.04 -0.65
N ALA A 39 -11.47 2.16 0.67
CA ALA A 39 -12.35 1.45 1.61
C ALA A 39 -13.81 1.90 1.49
N ASP A 40 -14.08 3.14 1.11
CA ASP A 40 -15.45 3.65 0.95
C ASP A 40 -16.04 3.31 -0.43
N TYR A 41 -15.24 3.43 -1.49
CA TYR A 41 -15.75 3.32 -2.85
C TYR A 41 -15.96 1.87 -3.32
N PHE A 42 -14.95 1.01 -3.16
CA PHE A 42 -14.96 -0.32 -3.77
C PHE A 42 -15.97 -1.30 -3.16
N PRO A 43 -16.26 -1.27 -1.84
CA PRO A 43 -17.33 -2.06 -1.24
C PRO A 43 -18.70 -1.87 -1.87
N LEU A 44 -19.02 -0.65 -2.29
CA LEU A 44 -20.28 -0.33 -2.98
C LEU A 44 -20.38 -0.98 -4.37
N HIS A 45 -19.28 -1.51 -4.89
CA HIS A 45 -19.16 -2.08 -6.23
C HIS A 45 -18.87 -3.60 -6.20
N GLY A 46 -19.14 -4.28 -5.07
CA GLY A 46 -19.01 -5.74 -4.96
C GLY A 46 -17.58 -6.24 -4.74
N TYR A 47 -16.73 -5.41 -4.14
CA TYR A 47 -15.38 -5.76 -3.74
C TYR A 47 -15.25 -5.81 -2.21
N LYS A 48 -14.44 -6.73 -1.72
CA LYS A 48 -14.03 -6.80 -0.32
C LYS A 48 -12.66 -6.17 -0.17
N VAL A 49 -12.56 -5.00 0.45
CA VAL A 49 -11.29 -4.32 0.70
C VAL A 49 -10.70 -4.83 2.00
N VAL A 50 -9.47 -5.34 1.95
CA VAL A 50 -8.76 -5.89 3.12
C VAL A 50 -7.41 -5.22 3.22
N MET A 51 -7.13 -4.60 4.38
CA MET A 51 -5.94 -3.78 4.57
C MET A 51 -5.11 -4.30 5.75
N PRO A 52 -4.14 -5.20 5.51
CA PRO A 52 -3.28 -5.73 6.55
C PRO A 52 -2.20 -4.75 7.02
N GLU A 53 -1.93 -4.75 8.33
CA GLU A 53 -0.73 -4.14 8.91
C GLU A 53 0.47 -5.04 8.61
N LEU A 54 1.35 -4.58 7.71
CA LEU A 54 2.56 -5.31 7.35
C LEU A 54 3.56 -5.28 8.52
N PRO A 55 4.27 -6.39 8.81
CA PRO A 55 5.21 -6.48 9.94
C PRO A 55 6.55 -5.76 9.67
N LEU A 56 6.50 -4.54 9.12
CA LEU A 56 7.67 -3.81 8.64
C LEU A 56 8.71 -3.54 9.73
N TYR A 57 8.24 -3.25 10.95
CA TYR A 57 9.07 -2.87 12.09
C TYR A 57 9.20 -3.95 13.17
N THR A 58 8.41 -5.01 13.09
CA THR A 58 8.38 -6.09 14.09
C THR A 58 9.09 -7.35 13.60
N GLN A 59 9.39 -7.44 12.30
CA GLN A 59 10.12 -8.57 11.74
C GLN A 59 11.61 -8.51 12.12
N ASN A 60 12.19 -9.69 12.38
CA ASN A 60 13.61 -9.82 12.70
C ASN A 60 14.45 -9.22 11.57
N ILE A 61 15.35 -8.29 11.92
CA ILE A 61 16.18 -7.52 10.98
C ILE A 61 16.93 -8.39 9.96
N LEU A 62 17.41 -9.57 10.36
CA LEU A 62 18.13 -10.50 9.48
C LEU A 62 17.21 -11.15 8.43
N LYS A 63 15.90 -11.10 8.65
CA LYS A 63 14.87 -11.66 7.77
C LYS A 63 14.03 -10.57 7.10
N THR A 64 14.28 -9.29 7.38
CA THR A 64 13.51 -8.16 6.85
C THR A 64 13.94 -7.86 5.43
N ASN A 65 13.17 -8.34 4.45
CA ASN A 65 13.34 -8.03 3.04
C ASN A 65 12.02 -8.19 2.28
N VAL A 66 11.93 -7.61 1.08
CA VAL A 66 10.71 -7.60 0.24
C VAL A 66 10.21 -9.02 -0.05
N LYS A 67 11.11 -9.97 -0.29
CA LYS A 67 10.76 -11.39 -0.52
C LYS A 67 10.08 -12.02 0.70
N ALA A 68 10.53 -11.70 1.91
CA ALA A 68 9.91 -12.19 3.13
C ALA A 68 8.50 -11.59 3.32
N PHE A 69 8.31 -10.30 3.00
CA PHE A 69 6.99 -9.68 3.03
C PHE A 69 6.04 -10.25 1.96
N ALA A 70 6.52 -10.53 0.75
CA ALA A 70 5.71 -11.18 -0.27
C ALA A 70 5.21 -12.56 0.19
N ARG A 71 6.06 -13.34 0.87
CA ARG A 71 5.64 -14.60 1.50
C ARG A 71 4.60 -14.38 2.59
N TRP A 72 4.80 -13.38 3.44
CA TRP A 72 3.85 -13.03 4.49
C TRP A 72 2.48 -12.69 3.91
N VAL A 73 2.42 -11.91 2.81
CA VAL A 73 1.18 -11.58 2.09
C VAL A 73 0.51 -12.85 1.55
N LYS A 74 1.26 -13.77 0.94
CA LYS A 74 0.73 -15.06 0.48
C LYS A 74 0.14 -15.89 1.63
N ASP A 75 0.78 -15.89 2.78
CA ASP A 75 0.31 -16.61 3.97
C ASP A 75 -0.92 -15.93 4.59
N PHE A 76 -1.01 -14.60 4.52
CA PHE A 76 -2.21 -13.85 4.91
C PHE A 76 -3.40 -14.15 3.99
N ILE A 77 -3.20 -14.13 2.66
CA ILE A 77 -4.22 -14.51 1.66
C ILE A 77 -4.74 -15.93 1.93
N THR A 78 -3.82 -16.86 2.18
CA THR A 78 -4.16 -18.26 2.52
C THR A 78 -4.95 -18.34 3.82
N TYR A 79 -4.52 -17.61 4.85
CA TYR A 79 -5.19 -17.56 6.14
C TYR A 79 -6.63 -17.05 6.04
N LYS A 80 -6.87 -16.01 5.23
CA LYS A 80 -8.20 -15.47 4.96
C LYS A 80 -9.10 -16.41 4.13
N GLY A 81 -8.56 -17.53 3.64
CA GLY A 81 -9.29 -18.48 2.80
C GLY A 81 -9.53 -17.96 1.39
N PHE A 82 -8.82 -16.92 0.95
CA PHE A 82 -8.95 -16.39 -0.39
C PHE A 82 -8.22 -17.28 -1.40
N ASP A 83 -8.90 -17.59 -2.51
CA ASP A 83 -8.27 -18.32 -3.61
C ASP A 83 -7.30 -17.41 -4.37
N ARG A 84 -7.82 -16.31 -4.92
CA ARG A 84 -7.06 -15.27 -5.63
C ARG A 84 -7.54 -13.88 -5.21
N VAL A 85 -6.62 -12.91 -5.17
CA VAL A 85 -6.92 -11.52 -4.80
C VAL A 85 -6.39 -10.53 -5.82
N ILE A 86 -6.99 -9.35 -5.87
CA ILE A 86 -6.39 -8.17 -6.49
C ILE A 86 -5.43 -7.57 -5.46
N LEU A 87 -4.17 -7.37 -5.84
CA LEU A 87 -3.21 -6.66 -5.00
C LEU A 87 -3.12 -5.20 -5.41
N LEU A 88 -3.44 -4.28 -4.49
CA LEU A 88 -3.20 -2.86 -4.65
C LEU A 88 -2.01 -2.47 -3.79
N GLY A 89 -0.93 -1.97 -4.39
CA GLY A 89 0.29 -1.63 -3.66
C GLY A 89 0.79 -0.21 -3.92
N ASN A 90 1.10 0.49 -2.83
CA ASN A 90 1.72 1.81 -2.84
C ASN A 90 3.14 1.79 -2.27
N SER A 91 4.09 2.53 -2.88
CA SER A 91 5.47 2.66 -2.39
C SER A 91 6.15 1.29 -2.17
N LEU A 92 6.54 0.95 -0.94
CA LEU A 92 7.06 -0.38 -0.58
C LEU A 92 6.02 -1.49 -0.81
N GLY A 93 4.75 -1.23 -0.53
CA GLY A 93 3.66 -2.19 -0.74
C GLY A 93 3.51 -2.59 -2.21
N GLY A 94 3.73 -1.67 -3.14
CA GLY A 94 3.77 -1.99 -4.58
C GLY A 94 4.95 -2.87 -4.97
N HIS A 95 6.13 -2.65 -4.38
CA HIS A 95 7.29 -3.51 -4.58
C HIS A 95 7.08 -4.92 -3.99
N ILE A 96 6.40 -5.01 -2.84
CA ILE A 96 5.96 -6.29 -2.27
C ILE A 96 4.97 -6.99 -3.22
N ALA A 97 4.00 -6.25 -3.78
CA ALA A 97 3.04 -6.77 -4.74
C ALA A 97 3.71 -7.29 -6.02
N LEU A 98 4.72 -6.59 -6.54
CA LEU A 98 5.54 -7.04 -7.68
C LEU A 98 6.28 -8.35 -7.38
N TYR A 99 6.90 -8.47 -6.20
CA TYR A 99 7.53 -9.72 -5.78
C TYR A 99 6.51 -10.86 -5.59
N HIS A 100 5.33 -10.53 -5.07
CA HIS A 100 4.24 -11.50 -4.94
C HIS A 100 3.77 -11.98 -6.30
N ALA A 101 3.54 -11.09 -7.26
CA ALA A 101 3.19 -11.43 -8.64
C ALA A 101 4.21 -12.38 -9.29
N LYS A 102 5.50 -12.14 -9.02
CA LYS A 102 6.59 -13.00 -9.52
C LYS A 102 6.62 -14.38 -8.86
N MET A 103 6.38 -14.45 -7.55
CA MET A 103 6.58 -15.68 -6.77
C MET A 103 5.33 -16.54 -6.62
N TYR A 104 4.15 -15.93 -6.61
CA TYR A 104 2.86 -16.54 -6.31
C TYR A 104 1.77 -16.06 -7.30
N PRO A 105 2.01 -16.12 -8.63
CA PRO A 105 1.03 -15.65 -9.63
C PRO A 105 -0.31 -16.36 -9.52
N GLU A 106 -0.34 -17.60 -9.03
CA GLU A 106 -1.54 -18.40 -8.80
C GLU A 106 -2.46 -17.83 -7.72
N LYS A 107 -1.95 -16.96 -6.83
CA LYS A 107 -2.70 -16.30 -5.75
C LYS A 107 -3.17 -14.88 -6.10
N MET A 108 -2.94 -14.43 -7.32
CA MET A 108 -3.23 -13.06 -7.74
C MET A 108 -4.17 -13.04 -8.96
N SER A 109 -5.28 -12.31 -8.89
CA SER A 109 -6.21 -12.09 -10.01
C SER A 109 -5.98 -10.76 -10.74
N GLY A 110 -5.34 -9.80 -10.07
CA GLY A 110 -4.97 -8.51 -10.64
C GLY A 110 -3.91 -7.79 -9.81
N LEU A 111 -3.23 -6.82 -10.43
CA LEU A 111 -2.20 -6.01 -9.79
C LEU A 111 -2.47 -4.53 -10.10
N ILE A 112 -2.55 -3.71 -9.06
CA ILE A 112 -2.69 -2.26 -9.12
C ILE A 112 -1.48 -1.65 -8.44
N LEU A 113 -0.74 -0.79 -9.15
CA LEU A 113 0.44 -0.09 -8.64
C LEU A 113 0.19 1.41 -8.66
N THR A 114 0.50 2.08 -7.55
CA THR A 114 0.39 3.54 -7.42
C THR A 114 1.58 4.08 -6.65
N GLY A 115 2.39 4.96 -7.24
CA GLY A 115 3.62 5.46 -6.60
C GLY A 115 4.53 4.33 -6.06
N SER A 116 4.61 3.21 -6.78
CA SER A 116 5.33 2.01 -6.34
C SER A 116 6.84 2.13 -6.55
N SER A 117 7.62 1.59 -5.61
CA SER A 117 9.04 1.27 -5.87
C SER A 117 9.17 -0.04 -6.67
N GLY A 118 10.39 -0.43 -7.03
CA GLY A 118 10.67 -1.72 -7.70
C GLY A 118 11.28 -1.62 -9.10
N LEU A 119 11.49 -0.40 -9.60
CA LEU A 119 12.33 -0.11 -10.77
C LEU A 119 13.62 0.59 -10.33
N TYR A 120 14.55 0.78 -11.27
CA TYR A 120 15.66 1.70 -11.04
C TYR A 120 15.09 3.08 -10.75
N GLU A 121 15.43 3.64 -9.59
CA GLU A 121 15.24 5.07 -9.39
C GLU A 121 16.09 5.75 -10.46
N SER A 122 15.44 6.44 -11.40
CA SER A 122 16.10 7.58 -12.01
C SER A 122 16.59 8.38 -10.83
N ALA A 123 17.92 8.51 -10.67
CA ALA A 123 18.48 9.50 -9.76
C ALA A 123 17.93 10.83 -10.27
N MET A 124 16.75 11.20 -9.76
CA MET A 124 16.02 12.37 -10.20
C MET A 124 16.99 13.49 -9.91
N GLY A 125 17.43 14.16 -10.97
CA GLY A 125 18.46 15.20 -10.94
C GLY A 125 17.97 16.46 -10.23
N ASP A 126 17.47 16.31 -9.01
CA ASP A 126 17.04 17.40 -8.16
C ASP A 126 18.02 17.61 -7.02
N SER A 127 18.24 18.88 -6.75
CA SER A 127 19.02 19.35 -5.62
C SER A 127 18.43 18.84 -4.30
N TYR A 128 19.26 18.81 -3.25
CA TYR A 128 18.83 18.49 -1.90
C TYR A 128 17.51 19.20 -1.51
N PRO A 129 16.58 18.51 -0.81
CA PRO A 129 15.32 19.09 -0.40
C PRO A 129 15.56 20.36 0.43
N ARG A 130 14.96 21.47 0.00
CA ARG A 130 15.05 22.75 0.68
C ARG A 130 13.98 22.80 1.77
N ARG A 131 14.32 22.32 2.96
CA ARG A 131 13.42 22.40 4.12
C ARG A 131 12.99 23.86 4.34
N GLY A 132 11.68 24.10 4.43
CA GLY A 132 11.09 25.43 4.65
C GLY A 132 10.71 26.20 3.38
N ASP A 133 10.98 25.66 2.19
CA ASP A 133 10.54 26.22 0.91
C ASP A 133 9.17 25.65 0.55
N LYS A 134 8.09 26.37 0.92
CA LYS A 134 6.71 25.92 0.71
C LYS A 134 6.39 25.73 -0.77
N ASP A 135 6.93 26.56 -1.66
CA ASP A 135 6.73 26.44 -3.10
C ASP A 135 7.39 25.17 -3.64
N TYR A 136 8.58 24.83 -3.13
CA TYR A 136 9.23 23.56 -3.46
C TYR A 136 8.42 22.35 -2.98
N ILE A 137 7.88 22.39 -1.75
CA ILE A 137 7.06 21.30 -1.18
C ILE A 137 5.73 21.17 -1.95
N GLN A 138 5.04 22.28 -2.21
CA GLN A 138 3.82 22.34 -3.03
C GLN A 138 4.04 21.70 -4.39
N LYS A 139 5.09 22.12 -5.11
CA LYS A 139 5.42 21.59 -6.43
C LYS A 139 5.72 20.09 -6.38
N LYS A 140 6.46 19.63 -5.35
CA LYS A 140 6.76 18.20 -5.19
C LYS A 140 5.52 17.39 -4.84
N ALA A 141 4.60 17.91 -4.05
CA ALA A 141 3.32 17.26 -3.77
C ALA A 141 2.47 17.17 -5.04
N GLU A 142 2.37 18.25 -5.82
CA GLU A 142 1.65 18.28 -7.11
C GLU A 142 2.20 17.27 -8.11
N GLU A 143 3.52 17.09 -8.18
CA GLU A 143 4.19 16.11 -9.06
C GLU A 143 3.86 14.64 -8.69
N VAL A 144 3.42 14.37 -7.46
CA VAL A 144 3.07 13.01 -7.02
C VAL A 144 1.69 12.57 -7.53
N PHE A 145 0.76 13.51 -7.71
CA PHE A 145 -0.62 13.20 -8.08
C PHE A 145 -0.85 13.28 -9.59
N TYR A 146 -1.78 12.45 -10.09
CA TYR A 146 -2.22 12.53 -11.48
C TYR A 146 -2.92 13.85 -11.79
N ASP A 147 -3.78 14.33 -10.88
CA ASP A 147 -4.33 15.69 -10.91
C ASP A 147 -3.61 16.53 -9.84
N PRO A 148 -2.80 17.53 -10.23
CA PRO A 148 -2.10 18.41 -9.30
C PRO A 148 -3.02 19.08 -8.27
N LYS A 149 -4.30 19.30 -8.61
CA LYS A 149 -5.28 19.94 -7.71
C LYS A 149 -5.56 19.14 -6.44
N ILE A 150 -5.16 17.87 -6.41
CA ILE A 150 -5.26 17.02 -5.23
C ILE A 150 -4.26 17.45 -4.14
N ALA A 151 -3.13 18.07 -4.50
CA ALA A 151 -2.17 18.62 -3.53
C ALA A 151 -2.70 19.93 -2.90
N THR A 152 -3.69 19.79 -2.02
CA THR A 152 -4.26 20.92 -1.27
C THR A 152 -3.22 21.52 -0.31
N ALA A 153 -3.45 22.76 0.12
CA ALA A 153 -2.57 23.40 1.11
C ALA A 153 -2.48 22.58 2.42
N GLU A 154 -3.56 21.90 2.80
CA GLU A 154 -3.59 21.01 3.97
C GLU A 154 -2.66 19.80 3.78
N LEU A 155 -2.69 19.14 2.62
CA LEU A 155 -1.79 18.04 2.28
C LEU A 155 -0.31 18.47 2.16
N VAL A 156 -0.06 19.73 1.81
CA VAL A 156 1.29 20.30 1.71
C VAL A 156 1.85 20.68 3.09
N ASP A 157 0.96 20.96 4.05
CA ASP A 157 1.31 21.38 5.41
C ASP A 157 1.39 20.19 6.42
N GLU A 158 0.96 18.97 6.04
CA GLU A 158 1.20 17.70 6.77
C GLU A 158 2.68 17.23 6.71
#